data_AF-A0A800IG71-F1
#
_entry.id   AF-A0A800IG71-F1
#
_cell.length_a   1.000
_cell.length_b   1.000
_cell.length_c   1.000
_cell.angle_alpha   90.00
_cell.angle_beta   90.00
_cell.angle_gamma   90.00
#
_symmetry.space_group_name_H-M   'P 1'
#
loop_
_entity.id
_entity.type
_entity.pdbx_description
1 polymer ?
#
loop_
_entity_poly.entity_id
_entity_poly.type
_entity_poly.pdbx_seq_one_letter_code
_entity_poly.pdbx_strand_id
1 'polypeptide(L)'
;MLATWLFYPAYAGLTIATRGEWSWIWFQESSRFLLIIPVFLTIRRYGLSQKVLRWSVVVGAVAAGLWAYYQKVMLGVARPAGGGNHIAAFGNIALLLGIMSVALWQPAWSKRPRWFVVPVVALLMGLFASFASGTKGGWISLPFLIWLAIGLLDKPTLKQKVLVVAALAGALVAVYFYSDSVRSRISVIFPAIYEYFANGVVYDGSAGVRLALWHGSFLVFLEHSLWGVGFGG
;
A
#
# COMPACT_ATOMS: atom_id res chain seq x y z
N MET A 1 -4.77 -14.20 18.89
CA MET A 1 -3.77 -13.51 18.04
C MET A 1 -2.58 -14.39 17.68
N LEU A 2 -1.88 -15.03 18.62
CA LEU A 2 -0.78 -15.96 18.26
C LEU A 2 -1.28 -17.21 17.49
N ALA A 3 -2.44 -17.74 17.87
CA ALA A 3 -3.06 -18.89 17.19
C ALA A 3 -3.34 -18.61 15.70
N THR A 4 -3.78 -17.40 15.34
CA THR A 4 -4.04 -17.04 13.94
C THR A 4 -2.77 -16.96 13.09
N TRP A 5 -1.64 -16.56 13.66
CA TRP A 5 -0.35 -16.49 12.94
C TRP A 5 0.32 -17.86 12.75
N LEU A 6 -0.01 -18.83 13.60
CA LEU A 6 0.40 -20.23 13.44
C LEU A 6 -0.55 -20.99 12.52
N PHE A 7 -1.85 -20.68 12.57
CA PHE A 7 -2.86 -21.36 11.79
C PHE A 7 -2.63 -21.23 10.28
N TYR A 8 -2.31 -20.04 9.78
CA TYR A 8 -2.11 -19.82 8.35
C TYR A 8 -0.96 -20.65 7.73
N PRO A 9 0.29 -20.61 8.25
CA PRO A 9 1.36 -21.47 7.74
C PRO A 9 1.12 -22.95 8.01
N ALA A 10 0.46 -23.33 9.11
CA ALA A 10 0.09 -24.72 9.38
C ALA A 10 -0.95 -25.24 8.38
N TYR A 11 -1.98 -24.44 8.09
CA TYR A 11 -3.00 -24.75 7.09
C TYR A 11 -2.39 -24.83 5.70
N ALA A 12 -1.52 -23.89 5.32
CA ALA A 12 -0.79 -23.93 4.05
C ALA A 12 0.11 -25.17 3.94
N GLY A 13 0.81 -25.54 5.02
CA GLY A 13 1.61 -26.77 5.06
C GLY A 13 0.75 -28.03 4.92
N LEU A 14 -0.39 -28.08 5.60
CA LEU A 14 -1.34 -29.20 5.53
C LEU A 14 -1.96 -29.35 4.14
N THR A 15 -2.37 -28.25 3.51
CA THR A 15 -2.95 -28.28 2.16
C THR A 15 -1.92 -28.68 1.11
N ILE A 16 -0.67 -28.20 1.22
CA ILE A 16 0.43 -28.63 0.34
C ILE A 16 0.74 -30.13 0.54
N ALA A 17 0.77 -30.61 1.79
CA ALA A 17 1.06 -32.01 2.10
C ALA A 17 -0.05 -32.98 1.63
N THR A 18 -1.31 -32.56 1.69
CA THR A 18 -2.48 -33.39 1.32
C THR A 18 -2.77 -33.38 -0.18
N ARG A 19 -2.39 -32.31 -0.90
CA ARG A 19 -2.70 -32.15 -2.34
C ARG A 19 -1.54 -32.47 -3.28
N GLY A 20 -0.36 -32.84 -2.78
CA GLY A 20 0.74 -33.38 -3.57
C GLY A 20 1.54 -32.37 -4.41
N GLU A 21 1.11 -31.11 -4.50
CA GLU A 21 1.80 -30.05 -5.24
C GLU A 21 2.78 -29.28 -4.34
N TRP A 22 3.92 -29.91 -4.03
CA TRP A 22 4.95 -29.26 -3.21
C TRP A 22 5.62 -28.10 -3.96
N SER A 23 5.31 -26.87 -3.55
CA SER A 23 5.97 -25.67 -4.04
C SER A 23 6.53 -24.84 -2.89
N TRP A 24 7.85 -24.70 -2.91
CA TRP A 24 8.61 -23.93 -1.92
C TRP A 24 8.24 -22.45 -1.89
N ILE A 25 7.78 -21.89 -3.02
CA ILE A 25 7.40 -20.47 -3.13
C ILE A 25 6.17 -20.15 -2.27
N TRP A 26 5.13 -20.99 -2.32
CA TRP A 26 3.91 -20.80 -1.55
C TRP A 26 4.13 -20.96 -0.04
N PHE A 27 4.99 -21.92 0.33
CA PHE A 27 5.38 -22.11 1.71
C PHE A 27 6.30 -20.98 2.22
N GLN A 28 7.19 -20.46 1.37
CA GLN A 28 8.04 -19.31 1.72
C GLN A 28 7.22 -18.04 1.96
N GLU A 29 6.17 -17.78 1.21
CA GLU A 29 5.28 -16.63 1.47
C GLU A 29 4.53 -16.77 2.80
N SER A 30 3.98 -17.96 3.06
CA SER A 30 3.20 -18.23 4.28
C SER A 30 4.06 -18.29 5.55
N SER A 31 5.28 -18.80 5.45
CA SER A 31 6.19 -18.94 6.60
C SER A 31 6.74 -17.61 7.11
N ARG A 32 6.72 -16.54 6.29
CA ARG A 32 7.11 -15.17 6.72
C ARG A 32 6.24 -14.65 7.88
N PHE A 33 5.00 -15.13 8.00
CA PHE A 33 4.14 -14.78 9.15
C PHE A 33 4.67 -15.32 10.48
N LEU A 34 5.51 -16.37 10.47
CA LEU A 34 6.16 -16.87 11.69
C LEU A 34 7.18 -15.85 12.23
N LEU A 35 7.78 -15.03 11.37
CA LEU A 35 8.70 -13.97 11.79
C LEU A 35 8.02 -12.85 12.60
N ILE A 36 6.69 -12.75 12.52
CA ILE A 36 5.92 -11.80 13.35
C ILE A 36 5.93 -12.21 14.82
N ILE A 37 6.02 -13.52 15.11
CA ILE A 37 5.98 -14.05 16.48
C ILE A 37 7.13 -13.51 17.34
N PRO A 38 8.42 -13.65 16.97
CA PRO A 38 9.51 -13.11 17.78
C PRO A 38 9.45 -11.58 17.90
N VAL A 39 9.04 -10.88 16.83
CA VAL A 39 8.87 -9.42 16.85
C VAL A 39 7.80 -9.01 17.87
N PHE A 40 6.63 -9.65 17.83
CA PHE A 40 5.53 -9.39 18.76
C PHE A 40 5.92 -9.72 20.21
N LEU A 41 6.55 -10.87 20.45
CA LEU A 41 6.99 -11.25 21.80
C LEU A 41 8.03 -10.27 22.35
N THR A 42 8.94 -9.78 21.51
CA THR A 42 9.94 -8.78 21.90
C THR A 42 9.26 -7.46 22.27
N ILE A 43 8.33 -6.97 21.44
CA ILE A 43 7.58 -5.74 21.71
C ILE A 43 6.74 -5.90 22.99
N ARG A 44 6.14 -7.07 23.22
CA ARG A 44 5.34 -7.33 24.42
C ARG A 44 6.20 -7.35 25.69
N ARG A 45 7.42 -7.89 25.62
CA ARG A 45 8.32 -8.01 26.77
C ARG A 45 9.03 -6.71 27.12
N TYR A 46 9.55 -6.00 26.11
CA TYR A 46 10.39 -4.82 26.30
C TYR A 46 9.65 -3.49 26.06
N GLY A 47 8.42 -3.56 25.55
CA GLY A 47 7.69 -2.38 25.07
C GLY A 47 8.27 -1.85 23.76
N LEU A 48 7.63 -0.80 23.22
CA LEU A 48 8.16 -0.05 22.08
C LEU A 48 8.33 1.42 22.49
N SER A 49 9.58 1.87 22.59
CA SER A 49 9.82 3.27 22.95
C SER A 49 9.33 4.20 21.83
N GLN A 50 8.67 5.30 22.21
CA GLN A 50 8.20 6.30 21.25
C GLN A 50 9.34 6.90 20.42
N LYS A 51 10.55 6.98 20.98
CA LYS A 51 11.74 7.45 20.25
C LYS A 51 12.15 6.47 19.15
N VAL A 52 12.19 5.18 19.45
CA VAL A 52 12.54 4.13 18.46
C VAL A 52 11.51 4.11 17.35
N LEU A 53 10.21 4.17 17.68
CA LEU A 53 9.14 4.20 16.68
C LEU A 53 9.23 5.43 15.75
N ARG A 54 9.50 6.62 16.32
CA ARG A 54 9.69 7.86 15.54
C ARG A 54 10.82 7.76 14.53
N TRP A 55 11.95 7.22 14.95
CA TRP A 55 13.13 7.11 14.10
C TRP A 55 13.02 5.96 13.10
N SER A 56 12.45 4.82 13.48
CA SER A 56 12.28 3.69 12.56
C SER A 56 11.36 4.04 11.38
N VAL A 57 10.28 4.80 11.63
CA VAL A 57 9.38 5.26 10.57
C VAL A 57 10.08 6.23 9.61
N VAL A 58 10.85 7.18 10.13
CA VAL A 58 11.64 8.12 9.31
C VAL A 58 12.68 7.38 8.47
N VAL A 59 13.48 6.53 9.10
CA VAL A 59 14.51 5.73 8.41
C VAL A 59 13.88 4.84 7.35
N GLY A 60 12.76 4.20 7.64
CA GLY A 60 12.02 3.38 6.69
C GLY A 60 11.52 4.16 5.47
N ALA A 61 10.94 5.36 5.68
CA ALA A 61 10.48 6.21 4.59
C ALA A 61 11.64 6.71 3.70
N VAL A 62 12.75 7.13 4.32
CA VAL A 62 13.95 7.58 3.60
C VAL A 62 14.58 6.43 2.83
N ALA A 63 14.74 5.26 3.45
CA ALA A 63 15.27 4.08 2.79
C ALA A 63 14.41 3.66 1.58
N ALA A 64 13.07 3.70 1.71
CA ALA A 64 12.16 3.44 0.59
C ALA A 64 12.31 4.46 -0.54
N GLY A 65 12.45 5.75 -0.22
CA GLY A 65 12.71 6.82 -1.19
C GLY A 65 14.02 6.63 -1.95
N LEU A 66 15.12 6.36 -1.24
CA LEU A 66 16.44 6.09 -1.82
C LEU A 66 16.41 4.83 -2.68
N TRP A 67 15.72 3.78 -2.23
CA TRP A 67 15.56 2.54 -2.99
C TRP A 67 14.78 2.76 -4.29
N ALA A 68 13.69 3.53 -4.23
CA ALA A 68 12.94 3.92 -5.42
C ALA A 68 13.77 4.78 -6.38
N TYR A 69 14.60 5.68 -5.84
CA TYR A 69 15.49 6.52 -6.63
C TYR A 69 16.54 5.68 -7.35
N TYR A 70 17.21 4.79 -6.63
CA TYR A 70 18.18 3.87 -7.19
C TYR A 70 17.57 3.03 -8.33
N GLN A 71 16.41 2.40 -8.10
CA GLN A 71 15.76 1.60 -9.15
C GLN A 71 15.33 2.43 -10.35
N LYS A 72 14.71 3.60 -10.12
CA LYS A 72 14.14 4.39 -11.22
C LYS A 72 15.20 5.14 -12.03
N VAL A 73 16.18 5.73 -11.36
CA VAL A 73 17.17 6.62 -11.98
C VAL A 73 18.43 5.88 -12.37
N MET A 74 18.97 5.03 -11.50
CA MET A 74 20.24 4.33 -11.77
C MET A 74 20.03 3.05 -12.58
N LEU A 75 18.98 2.29 -12.28
CA LEU A 75 18.69 1.02 -12.98
C LEU A 75 17.69 1.17 -14.15
N GLY A 76 17.10 2.35 -14.34
CA GLY A 76 16.12 2.59 -15.42
C GLY A 76 14.81 1.80 -15.27
N VAL A 77 14.51 1.28 -14.07
CA VAL A 77 13.29 0.51 -13.82
C VAL A 77 12.09 1.45 -13.87
N ALA A 78 11.19 1.21 -14.82
CA ALA A 78 10.01 2.05 -15.04
C ALA A 78 9.13 2.19 -13.78
N ARG A 79 9.04 1.13 -12.98
CA ARG A 79 8.23 1.06 -11.75
C ARG A 79 8.98 0.34 -10.63
N PRO A 80 9.56 1.09 -9.67
CA PRO A 80 10.27 0.48 -8.56
C PRO A 80 9.38 -0.44 -7.71
N ALA A 81 9.97 -1.55 -7.27
CA ALA A 81 9.32 -2.54 -6.43
C ALA A 81 10.09 -2.83 -5.13
N GLY A 82 9.36 -3.25 -4.11
CA GLY A 82 9.93 -3.77 -2.86
C GLY A 82 10.37 -5.22 -2.98
N GLY A 83 10.84 -5.80 -1.88
CA GLY A 83 11.16 -7.23 -1.80
C GLY A 83 9.97 -8.09 -2.23
N GLY A 84 10.16 -8.98 -3.20
CA GLY A 84 9.12 -9.83 -3.78
C GLY A 84 8.38 -9.24 -5.00
N ASN A 85 8.87 -8.17 -5.62
CA ASN A 85 8.26 -7.54 -6.82
C ASN A 85 6.83 -7.00 -6.61
N HIS A 86 6.41 -6.81 -5.35
CA HIS A 86 5.09 -6.25 -5.03
C HIS A 86 5.09 -4.72 -5.11
N ILE A 87 4.96 -4.19 -6.33
CA ILE A 87 4.95 -2.75 -6.62
C ILE A 87 3.91 -2.01 -5.77
N ALA A 88 2.67 -2.55 -5.70
CA ALA A 88 1.55 -1.97 -4.93
C ALA A 88 1.84 -1.83 -3.43
N ALA A 89 2.34 -2.90 -2.82
CA ALA A 89 2.65 -2.90 -1.39
C ALA A 89 3.79 -1.92 -1.08
N PHE A 90 4.84 -1.91 -1.89
CA PHE A 90 5.98 -1.00 -1.71
C PHE A 90 5.55 0.47 -1.70
N GLY A 91 4.83 0.92 -2.73
CA GLY A 91 4.39 2.32 -2.82
C GLY A 91 3.46 2.73 -1.67
N ASN A 92 2.51 1.88 -1.31
CA ASN A 92 1.57 2.16 -0.22
C ASN A 92 2.25 2.19 1.15
N ILE A 93 3.19 1.27 1.42
CA ILE A 93 3.95 1.23 2.68
C ILE A 93 4.85 2.47 2.78
N ALA A 94 5.55 2.83 1.70
CA ALA A 94 6.41 4.01 1.71
C ALA A 94 5.62 5.31 1.99
N LEU A 95 4.43 5.44 1.37
CA LEU A 95 3.53 6.56 1.64
C LEU A 95 3.06 6.59 3.10
N LEU A 96 2.64 5.43 3.61
CA LEU A 96 2.18 5.29 4.99
C LEU A 96 3.29 5.70 5.99
N LEU A 97 4.53 5.24 5.78
CA LEU A 97 5.67 5.63 6.61
C LEU A 97 5.93 7.14 6.55
N GLY A 98 5.86 7.74 5.36
CA GLY A 98 5.98 9.18 5.19
C GLY A 98 4.93 9.96 6.00
N ILE A 99 3.66 9.55 5.97
CA ILE A 99 2.57 10.21 6.70
C ILE A 99 2.64 9.94 8.21
N MET A 100 2.94 8.70 8.62
CA MET A 100 3.16 8.37 10.03
C MET A 100 4.31 9.17 10.63
N SER A 101 5.35 9.50 9.85
CA SER A 101 6.47 10.31 10.33
C SER A 101 5.98 11.69 10.81
N VAL A 102 5.05 12.32 10.07
CA VAL A 102 4.46 13.63 10.39
C VAL A 102 3.69 13.55 11.71
N ALA A 103 2.81 12.56 11.85
CA ALA A 103 2.01 12.37 13.05
C ALA A 103 2.86 12.09 14.30
N LEU A 104 3.89 11.24 14.18
CA LEU A 104 4.74 10.86 15.31
C LEU A 104 5.68 11.98 15.76
N TRP A 105 6.11 12.86 14.84
CA TRP A 105 7.03 13.97 15.13
C TRP A 105 6.34 15.27 15.52
N GLN A 106 5.02 15.37 15.38
CA GLN A 106 4.25 16.55 15.73
C GLN A 106 4.54 17.08 17.16
N PRO A 107 4.58 16.24 18.22
CA PRO A 107 4.85 16.75 19.57
C PRO A 107 6.29 17.26 19.75
N ALA A 108 7.22 16.76 18.93
CA ALA A 108 8.63 17.13 19.00
C ALA A 108 8.92 18.45 18.30
N TRP A 109 8.34 18.70 17.12
CA TRP A 109 8.49 19.99 16.44
C TRP A 109 7.73 21.10 17.15
N SER A 110 6.62 20.79 17.84
CA SER A 110 5.81 21.78 18.55
C SER A 110 6.61 22.45 19.68
N LYS A 111 7.48 21.67 20.32
CA LYS A 111 8.42 22.17 21.35
C LYS A 111 9.69 22.79 20.78
N ARG A 112 10.13 22.34 19.62
CA ARG A 112 11.43 22.68 19.01
C ARG A 112 11.29 22.70 17.48
N PRO A 113 11.02 23.86 16.85
CA PRO A 113 10.63 23.95 15.45
C PRO A 113 11.65 23.38 14.47
N ARG A 114 12.95 23.37 14.82
CA ARG A 114 14.02 22.73 14.03
C ARG A 114 13.77 21.26 13.69
N TRP A 115 13.00 20.54 14.49
CA TRP A 115 12.69 19.12 14.22
C TRP A 115 11.64 18.92 13.14
N PHE A 116 10.98 19.98 12.66
CA PHE A 116 10.01 19.91 11.56
C PHE A 116 10.63 19.37 10.26
N VAL A 117 11.92 19.62 10.03
CA VAL A 117 12.62 19.19 8.80
C VAL A 117 12.63 17.66 8.67
N VAL A 118 12.77 16.93 9.77
CA VAL A 118 12.91 15.46 9.77
C VAL A 118 11.69 14.75 9.15
N PRO A 119 10.46 14.94 9.64
CA PRO A 119 9.27 14.33 9.05
C PRO A 119 8.93 14.89 7.65
N VAL A 120 9.32 16.13 7.32
CA VAL A 120 9.14 16.66 5.96
C VAL A 120 9.99 15.88 4.97
N VAL A 121 11.27 15.64 5.28
CA VAL A 121 12.15 14.82 4.43
C VAL A 121 11.60 13.41 4.28
N ALA A 122 11.17 12.79 5.38
CA ALA A 122 10.57 11.45 5.35
C ALA A 122 9.28 11.41 4.50
N LEU A 123 8.40 12.41 4.63
CA LEU A 123 7.18 12.53 3.84
C LEU A 123 7.49 12.66 2.35
N LEU A 124 8.45 13.51 1.98
CA LEU A 124 8.86 13.71 0.58
C LEU A 124 9.45 12.42 -0.02
N MET A 125 10.28 11.71 0.74
CA MET A 125 10.83 10.42 0.31
C MET A 125 9.75 9.33 0.15
N GLY A 126 8.79 9.27 1.08
CA GLY A 126 7.66 8.35 0.99
C GLY A 126 6.72 8.65 -0.18
N LEU A 127 6.41 9.94 -0.42
CA LEU A 127 5.64 10.40 -1.57
C LEU A 127 6.35 10.10 -2.88
N PHE A 128 7.67 10.36 -2.94
CA PHE A 128 8.48 10.04 -4.11
C PHE A 128 8.46 8.55 -4.43
N ALA A 129 8.68 7.68 -3.43
CA ALA A 129 8.63 6.23 -3.64
C ALA A 129 7.26 5.74 -4.12
N SER A 130 6.17 6.27 -3.53
CA SER A 130 4.80 5.97 -3.95
C SER A 130 4.52 6.42 -5.39
N PHE A 131 4.95 7.63 -5.77
CA PHE A 131 4.81 8.14 -7.14
C PHE A 131 5.65 7.35 -8.13
N ALA A 132 6.91 7.06 -7.77
CA ALA A 132 7.82 6.29 -8.60
C ALA A 132 7.26 4.90 -8.91
N SER A 133 6.67 4.22 -7.92
CA SER A 133 6.06 2.89 -8.10
C SER A 133 4.80 2.90 -9.00
N GLY A 134 4.18 4.07 -9.21
CA GLY A 134 2.98 4.22 -10.03
C GLY A 134 1.74 3.54 -9.44
N THR A 135 1.68 3.38 -8.12
CA THR A 135 0.61 2.66 -7.44
C THR A 135 -0.59 3.55 -7.18
N LYS A 136 -1.65 3.37 -7.97
CA LYS A 136 -2.86 4.20 -7.96
C LYS A 136 -3.56 4.25 -6.59
N GLY A 137 -3.53 3.16 -5.82
CA GLY A 137 -4.20 3.06 -4.51
C GLY A 137 -3.68 4.08 -3.48
N GLY A 138 -2.39 4.42 -3.52
CA GLY A 138 -1.80 5.45 -2.66
C GLY A 138 -2.30 6.87 -2.98
N TRP A 139 -2.62 7.15 -4.24
CA TRP A 139 -3.12 8.47 -4.66
C TRP A 139 -4.57 8.69 -4.24
N ILE A 140 -5.39 7.63 -4.34
CA ILE A 140 -6.80 7.67 -3.93
C ILE A 140 -6.91 7.80 -2.40
N SER A 141 -6.00 7.16 -1.65
CA SER A 141 -5.99 7.24 -0.18
C SER A 141 -5.34 8.52 0.35
N LEU A 142 -4.55 9.25 -0.45
CA LEU A 142 -3.81 10.42 -0.03
C LEU A 142 -4.68 11.54 0.61
N PRO A 143 -5.84 11.92 0.06
CA PRO A 143 -6.72 12.93 0.69
C PRO A 143 -7.18 12.50 2.08
N PHE A 144 -7.56 11.23 2.23
CA PHE A 144 -8.02 10.68 3.50
C PHE A 144 -6.88 10.60 4.52
N LEU A 145 -5.69 10.13 4.11
CA LEU A 145 -4.53 10.02 4.99
C LEU A 145 -4.03 11.40 5.46
N ILE A 146 -4.09 12.41 4.59
CA ILE A 146 -3.75 13.79 4.96
C ILE A 146 -4.81 14.39 5.88
N TRP A 147 -6.10 14.16 5.62
CA TRP A 147 -7.16 14.57 6.52
C TRP A 147 -6.99 13.96 7.92
N LEU A 148 -6.66 12.67 7.99
CA LEU A 148 -6.35 11.96 9.24
C LEU A 148 -5.12 12.56 9.93
N ALA A 149 -4.03 12.79 9.19
CA ALA A 149 -2.79 13.35 9.73
C ALA A 149 -3.01 14.75 10.32
N ILE A 150 -3.80 15.60 9.68
CA ILE A 150 -4.17 16.92 10.23
C ILE A 150 -5.02 16.74 11.49
N GLY A 151 -5.89 15.73 11.54
CA GLY A 151 -6.65 15.38 12.74
C GLY A 151 -5.78 15.03 13.94
N LEU A 152 -4.55 14.58 13.72
CA LEU A 152 -3.57 14.23 14.76
C LEU A 152 -2.69 15.42 15.18
N LEU A 153 -2.82 16.59 14.53
CA LEU A 153 -2.11 17.80 14.94
C LEU A 153 -2.78 18.45 16.16
N ASP A 154 -2.02 19.18 16.99
CA ASP A 154 -2.59 19.96 18.09
C ASP A 154 -3.52 21.08 17.59
N LYS A 155 -4.77 21.08 18.06
CA LYS A 155 -5.80 22.10 17.79
C LYS A 155 -6.05 22.40 16.29
N PRO A 156 -6.35 21.40 15.44
CA PRO A 156 -6.58 21.64 14.03
C PRO A 156 -7.97 22.24 13.85
N THR A 157 -8.07 23.42 13.24
CA THR A 157 -9.40 23.96 12.89
C THR A 157 -9.99 23.23 11.69
N LEU A 158 -11.32 23.05 11.68
CA LEU A 158 -12.01 22.40 10.56
C LEU A 158 -11.71 23.12 9.22
N LYS A 159 -11.56 24.44 9.25
CA LYS A 159 -11.15 25.25 8.08
C LYS A 159 -9.80 24.82 7.52
N GLN A 160 -8.79 24.57 8.37
CA GLN A 160 -7.48 24.10 7.93
C GLN A 160 -7.54 22.69 7.34
N LYS A 161 -8.31 21.78 7.95
CA LYS A 161 -8.54 20.43 7.40
C LYS A 161 -9.16 20.48 6.01
N VAL A 162 -10.24 21.26 5.86
CA VAL A 162 -10.94 21.41 4.58
C VAL A 162 -10.04 22.09 3.55
N LEU A 163 -9.29 23.12 3.91
CA LEU A 163 -8.40 23.82 2.99
C LEU A 163 -7.30 22.91 2.44
N VAL A 164 -6.66 22.11 3.29
CA VAL A 164 -5.60 21.19 2.84
C VAL A 164 -6.18 20.07 1.98
N VAL A 165 -7.33 19.51 2.35
CA VAL A 165 -8.00 18.49 1.51
C VAL A 165 -8.42 19.09 0.16
N ALA A 166 -8.96 20.31 0.14
CA ALA A 166 -9.32 21.01 -1.08
C ALA A 166 -8.10 21.31 -1.95
N ALA A 167 -7.00 21.78 -1.36
CA ALA A 167 -5.75 22.02 -2.07
C ALA A 167 -5.17 20.73 -2.67
N LEU A 168 -5.26 19.63 -1.92
CA LEU A 168 -4.80 18.32 -2.40
C LEU A 168 -5.70 17.78 -3.52
N ALA A 169 -7.02 17.89 -3.37
CA ALA A 169 -7.97 17.54 -4.42
C ALA A 169 -7.71 18.36 -5.68
N GLY A 170 -7.48 19.67 -5.54
CA GLY A 170 -7.07 20.54 -6.64
C GLY A 170 -5.77 20.09 -7.30
N ALA A 171 -4.76 19.70 -6.52
CA ALA A 171 -3.50 19.18 -7.04
C ALA A 171 -3.69 17.86 -7.80
N LEU A 172 -4.53 16.93 -7.31
CA LEU A 172 -4.86 15.69 -7.99
C LEU A 172 -5.61 15.95 -9.30
N VAL A 173 -6.54 16.91 -9.32
CA VAL A 173 -7.24 17.35 -10.53
C VAL A 173 -6.26 17.98 -11.52
N ALA A 174 -5.32 18.81 -11.06
CA ALA A 174 -4.28 19.37 -11.92
C ALA A 174 -3.40 18.28 -12.54
N VAL A 175 -3.00 17.26 -11.76
CA VAL A 175 -2.26 16.10 -12.27
C VAL A 175 -3.07 15.33 -13.30
N TYR A 176 -4.38 15.17 -13.10
CA TYR A 176 -5.27 14.56 -14.10
C TYR A 176 -5.26 15.35 -15.42
N PHE A 177 -5.27 16.68 -15.36
CA PHE A 177 -5.25 17.51 -16.55
C PHE A 177 -3.88 17.54 -17.24
N TYR A 178 -2.79 17.44 -16.48
CA TYR A 178 -1.43 17.56 -17.01
C TYR A 178 -0.80 16.22 -17.43
N SER A 179 -1.29 15.09 -16.92
CA SER A 179 -0.69 13.77 -17.19
C SER A 179 -1.52 12.93 -18.15
N ASP A 180 -1.04 12.79 -19.38
CA ASP A 180 -1.64 11.91 -20.39
C ASP A 180 -1.66 10.43 -19.96
N SER A 181 -0.67 10.01 -19.18
CA SER A 181 -0.63 8.66 -18.58
C SER A 181 -1.77 8.44 -17.57
N VAL A 182 -2.20 9.47 -16.84
CA VAL A 182 -3.34 9.34 -15.92
C VAL A 182 -4.64 9.31 -16.71
N ARG A 183 -4.78 10.21 -17.68
CA ARG A 183 -5.99 10.35 -18.51
C ARG A 183 -6.31 9.10 -19.32
N SER A 184 -5.31 8.57 -20.04
CA SER A 184 -5.43 7.31 -20.82
C SER A 184 -5.80 6.09 -19.96
N ARG A 185 -5.48 6.12 -18.67
CA ARG A 185 -5.81 5.02 -17.74
C ARG A 185 -7.19 5.13 -17.13
N ILE A 186 -7.79 6.31 -17.09
CA ILE A 186 -9.16 6.53 -16.61
C ILE A 186 -10.14 6.35 -17.76
N SER A 187 -9.77 6.77 -18.98
CA SER A 187 -10.62 6.67 -20.17
C SER A 187 -11.01 5.23 -20.52
N VAL A 188 -10.21 4.24 -20.14
CA VAL A 188 -10.50 2.81 -20.38
C VAL A 188 -11.48 2.19 -19.39
N ILE A 189 -11.80 2.87 -18.28
CA ILE A 189 -12.64 2.27 -17.22
C ILE A 189 -14.10 2.15 -17.65
N PHE A 190 -14.70 3.24 -18.16
CA PHE A 190 -16.10 3.24 -18.56
C PHE A 190 -16.38 2.32 -19.76
N PRO A 191 -15.57 2.34 -20.85
CA PRO A 191 -15.71 1.37 -21.93
C PRO A 191 -15.56 -0.07 -21.44
N ALA A 192 -14.62 -0.35 -20.54
CA ALA A 192 -14.43 -1.70 -20.02
C ALA A 192 -15.65 -2.23 -19.25
N ILE A 193 -16.32 -1.37 -18.47
CA ILE A 193 -17.56 -1.75 -17.77
C ILE A 193 -18.69 -1.95 -18.80
N TYR A 194 -18.86 -1.00 -19.71
CA TYR A 194 -19.92 -1.04 -20.71
C TYR A 194 -19.82 -2.27 -21.61
N GLU A 195 -18.68 -2.51 -22.23
CA GLU A 195 -18.45 -3.65 -23.13
C GLU A 195 -18.63 -4.99 -22.43
N TYR A 196 -18.21 -5.08 -21.16
CA TYR A 196 -18.36 -6.31 -20.39
C TYR A 196 -19.82 -6.63 -20.07
N PHE A 197 -20.61 -5.66 -19.63
CA PHE A 197 -22.01 -5.89 -19.24
C PHE A 197 -23.00 -5.81 -20.41
N ALA A 198 -22.74 -5.00 -21.43
CA ALA A 198 -23.64 -4.82 -22.56
C ALA A 198 -23.37 -5.84 -23.68
N ASN A 199 -22.10 -6.10 -23.99
CA ASN A 199 -21.70 -6.92 -25.14
C ASN A 199 -21.09 -8.28 -24.74
N GLY A 200 -20.84 -8.50 -23.44
CA GLY A 200 -20.20 -9.72 -22.95
C GLY A 200 -18.71 -9.85 -23.33
N VAL A 201 -18.09 -8.76 -23.78
CA VAL A 201 -16.71 -8.76 -24.27
C VAL A 201 -15.77 -8.19 -23.21
N VAL A 202 -14.64 -8.88 -22.98
CA VAL A 202 -13.58 -8.36 -22.12
C VAL A 202 -12.79 -7.31 -22.89
N TYR A 203 -13.01 -6.04 -22.54
CA TYR A 203 -12.29 -4.93 -23.16
C TYR A 203 -10.78 -5.01 -22.92
N ASP A 204 -10.01 -4.72 -23.97
CA ASP A 204 -8.55 -4.77 -23.92
C ASP A 204 -7.99 -3.78 -22.89
N GLY A 205 -7.22 -4.32 -21.95
CA GLY A 205 -6.55 -3.55 -20.90
C GLY A 205 -6.80 -4.07 -19.49
N SER A 206 -5.93 -3.64 -18.57
CA SER A 206 -5.92 -4.16 -17.19
C SER A 206 -7.23 -3.96 -16.42
N ALA A 207 -8.08 -3.02 -16.82
CA ALA A 207 -9.36 -2.75 -16.15
C ALA A 207 -10.42 -3.79 -16.53
N GLY A 208 -10.60 -4.08 -17.82
CA GLY A 208 -11.54 -5.09 -18.31
C GLY A 208 -11.20 -6.49 -17.81
N VAL A 209 -9.93 -6.89 -17.91
CA VAL A 209 -9.47 -8.20 -17.41
C VAL A 209 -9.72 -8.35 -15.90
N ARG A 210 -9.45 -7.31 -15.10
CA ARG A 210 -9.69 -7.37 -13.65
C ARG A 210 -11.18 -7.41 -13.31
N LEU A 211 -12.01 -6.68 -14.07
CA LEU A 211 -13.46 -6.72 -13.90
C LEU A 211 -13.99 -8.14 -14.16
N ALA A 212 -13.55 -8.76 -15.27
CA ALA A 212 -13.91 -10.12 -15.62
C ALA A 212 -13.43 -11.13 -14.57
N LEU A 213 -12.18 -11.01 -14.10
CA LEU A 213 -11.63 -11.87 -13.04
C LEU A 213 -12.38 -11.70 -11.72
N TRP A 214 -12.72 -10.47 -11.33
CA TRP A 214 -13.48 -10.21 -10.10
C TRP A 214 -14.89 -10.77 -10.18
N HIS A 215 -15.58 -10.55 -11.30
CA HIS A 215 -16.91 -11.11 -11.52
C HIS A 215 -16.89 -12.64 -11.57
N GLY A 216 -15.94 -13.24 -12.31
CA GLY A 216 -15.76 -14.70 -12.36
C GLY A 216 -15.46 -15.29 -10.98
N SER A 217 -14.54 -14.68 -10.23
CA SER A 217 -14.23 -15.11 -8.86
C SER A 217 -15.46 -15.04 -7.94
N PHE A 218 -16.31 -14.02 -8.12
CA PHE A 218 -17.54 -13.88 -7.36
C PHE A 218 -18.57 -14.97 -7.71
N LEU A 219 -18.71 -15.33 -8.99
CA LEU A 219 -19.55 -16.44 -9.41
C LEU A 219 -19.06 -17.77 -8.85
N VAL A 220 -17.76 -18.04 -8.94
CA VAL A 220 -17.13 -19.23 -8.34
C VAL A 220 -17.36 -19.29 -6.82
N PHE A 221 -17.27 -18.14 -6.13
CA PHE A 221 -17.58 -18.08 -4.70
C PHE A 221 -19.05 -18.42 -4.40
N LEU A 222 -19.99 -17.96 -5.23
CA LEU A 222 -21.42 -18.29 -5.04
C LEU A 222 -21.67 -19.79 -5.22
N GLU A 223 -20.98 -20.45 -6.16
CA GLU A 223 -21.12 -21.88 -6.42
C GLU A 223 -20.40 -22.74 -5.37
N HIS A 224 -19.21 -22.33 -4.92
CA HIS A 224 -18.32 -23.11 -4.05
C HIS A 224 -17.95 -22.35 -2.77
N SER A 225 -18.96 -21.82 -2.06
CA SER A 225 -18.79 -20.89 -0.94
C SER A 225 -18.05 -21.44 0.28
N LEU A 226 -18.18 -22.74 0.57
CA LEU A 226 -17.61 -23.34 1.79
C LEU A 226 -16.16 -23.82 1.62
N TRP A 227 -15.84 -24.42 0.47
CA TRP A 227 -14.56 -25.12 0.25
C TRP A 227 -13.71 -24.52 -0.87
N GLY A 228 -14.26 -23.61 -1.67
CA GLY A 228 -13.60 -23.04 -2.86
C GLY A 228 -13.30 -24.10 -3.93
N VAL A 229 -12.55 -23.69 -4.95
CA VAL A 229 -12.19 -24.53 -6.11
C VAL A 229 -10.75 -25.05 -6.11
N GLY A 230 -9.91 -24.65 -5.14
CA GLY A 230 -8.51 -25.08 -5.04
C GLY A 230 -7.54 -24.33 -5.95
N PHE A 231 -6.32 -24.86 -6.13
CA PHE A 231 -5.29 -24.27 -7.00
C PHE A 231 -5.54 -24.67 -8.47
N GLY A 232 -5.62 -23.68 -9.36
CA GLY A 232 -5.80 -23.90 -10.81
C GLY A 232 -7.24 -23.75 -11.34
N GLY A 233 -8.20 -23.39 -10.48
CA GLY A 233 -9.58 -23.04 -10.85
C GLY A 233 -9.76 -21.56 -11.17
#